data_AF-A0A315QQV7-F1
#
_entry.id   AF-A0A315QQV7-F1
#
_cell.length_a   1.000
_cell.length_b   1.000
_cell.length_c   1.000
_cell.angle_alpha   90.00
_cell.angle_beta   90.00
_cell.angle_gamma   90.00
#
_symmetry.space_group_name_H-M   'P 1'
#
loop_
_entity.id
_entity.type
_entity.pdbx_description
1 polymer ?
#
loop_
_entity_poly.entity_id
_entity_poly.type
_entity_poly.pdbx_seq_one_letter_code
_entity_poly.pdbx_strand_id
1 'polypeptide(L)'
;MSIKKEIELPEEIILSLRLDVDEVIKEMKRTLAVKYFKERKLSIGQSAKLAEMIEEDFIKYLGSQNISIFNIDDLDELKKDLGNCSMCKGDLEIGNVNHIVDLDNFIIIIKNVPANVCKQCGEYYLEQNVALEIEKIIDNYRENAAEVIIINYFDVVV
;
A
#
# COMPACT_ATOMS: atom_id res chain seq x y z
N MET A 1 1.03 -1.79 -23.64
CA MET A 1 0.24 -2.25 -24.80
C MET A 1 -1.03 -1.43 -24.85
N SER A 2 -1.37 -0.84 -25.99
CA SER A 2 -2.59 -0.04 -26.19
C SER A 2 -3.49 -0.78 -27.17
N ILE A 3 -4.77 -0.91 -26.83
CA ILE A 3 -5.77 -1.55 -27.68
C ILE A 3 -6.57 -0.43 -28.35
N LYS A 4 -6.64 -0.45 -29.68
CA LYS A 4 -7.51 0.44 -30.47
C LYS A 4 -8.70 -0.35 -30.99
N LYS A 5 -9.89 0.19 -30.80
CA LYS A 5 -11.14 -0.30 -31.38
C LYS A 5 -11.94 0.88 -31.91
N GLU A 6 -12.70 0.64 -32.97
CA GLU A 6 -13.65 1.61 -33.54
C GLU A 6 -14.94 1.59 -32.72
N ILE A 7 -15.52 2.77 -32.50
CA ILE A 7 -16.78 2.98 -31.78
C ILE A 7 -17.70 3.76 -32.72
N GLU A 8 -18.91 3.27 -32.93
CA GLU A 8 -19.94 3.96 -33.70
C GLU A 8 -20.79 4.81 -32.75
N LEU A 9 -20.99 6.09 -33.09
CA LEU A 9 -21.81 7.04 -32.35
C LEU A 9 -22.91 7.58 -33.26
N PRO A 10 -24.18 7.65 -32.81
CA PRO A 10 -25.25 8.21 -33.63
C PRO A 10 -25.04 9.71 -33.90
N GLU A 11 -25.07 10.13 -35.17
CA GLU A 11 -24.85 11.52 -35.58
C GLU A 11 -25.81 12.51 -34.91
N GLU A 12 -27.08 12.11 -34.72
CA GLU A 12 -28.10 12.93 -34.05
C GLU A 12 -27.69 13.36 -32.63
N ILE A 13 -26.99 12.47 -31.92
CA ILE A 13 -26.52 12.75 -30.56
C ILE A 13 -25.38 13.78 -30.60
N ILE A 14 -24.45 13.64 -31.55
CA ILE A 14 -23.32 14.56 -31.71
C ILE A 14 -23.83 15.97 -32.07
N LEU A 15 -24.78 16.03 -33.01
CA LEU A 15 -25.45 17.28 -33.41
C LEU A 15 -26.19 17.94 -32.23
N SER A 16 -26.87 17.15 -31.41
CA SER A 16 -27.60 17.64 -30.23
C SER A 16 -26.66 18.17 -29.14
N LEU A 17 -25.51 17.51 -28.94
CA LEU A 17 -24.50 17.92 -27.98
C LEU A 17 -23.74 19.18 -28.41
N ARG A 18 -23.73 19.51 -29.72
CA ARG A 18 -22.93 20.60 -30.31
C ARG A 18 -21.44 20.49 -30.00
N LEU A 19 -20.95 19.26 -29.92
CA LEU A 19 -19.55 18.94 -29.68
C LEU A 19 -18.96 18.29 -30.93
N ASP A 20 -17.66 18.47 -31.12
CA ASP A 20 -16.92 17.64 -32.06
C ASP A 20 -16.68 16.23 -31.49
N VAL A 21 -16.35 15.30 -32.38
CA VAL A 21 -16.16 13.88 -32.04
C VAL A 21 -15.02 13.68 -31.04
N ASP A 22 -13.94 14.47 -31.14
CA ASP A 22 -12.78 14.33 -30.26
C ASP A 22 -13.12 14.75 -28.82
N GLU A 23 -13.93 15.79 -28.66
CA GLU A 23 -14.38 16.23 -27.33
C GLU A 23 -15.33 15.21 -26.69
N VAL A 24 -16.23 14.59 -27.47
CA VAL A 24 -17.08 13.48 -26.98
C VAL A 24 -16.22 12.30 -26.52
N ILE A 25 -15.19 11.93 -27.28
CA ILE A 25 -14.28 10.83 -26.90
C ILE A 25 -13.53 11.17 -25.60
N LYS A 26 -13.05 12.40 -25.42
CA LYS A 26 -12.42 12.84 -24.17
C LYS A 26 -13.39 12.77 -23.00
N GLU A 27 -14.62 13.25 -23.16
CA GLU A 27 -15.70 13.16 -22.17
C GLU A 27 -15.98 11.70 -21.78
N MET A 28 -16.07 10.79 -22.75
CA MET A 28 -16.26 9.35 -22.50
C MET A 28 -15.10 8.78 -21.67
N LYS A 29 -13.85 9.10 -22.03
CA LYS A 29 -12.66 8.67 -21.30
C LYS A 29 -12.64 9.19 -19.86
N ARG A 30 -12.89 10.49 -19.66
CA ARG A 30 -12.97 11.12 -18.34
C ARG A 30 -14.07 10.49 -17.49
N THR A 31 -15.25 10.28 -18.06
CA THR A 31 -16.40 9.67 -17.39
C THR A 31 -16.09 8.23 -16.95
N LEU A 32 -15.51 7.42 -17.83
CA LEU A 32 -15.11 6.05 -17.51
C LEU A 32 -14.00 6.01 -16.45
N ALA A 33 -13.02 6.90 -16.55
CA ALA A 33 -11.94 7.02 -15.55
C ALA A 33 -12.50 7.32 -14.16
N VAL A 34 -13.41 8.30 -14.05
CA VAL A 34 -14.08 8.63 -12.79
C VAL A 34 -14.91 7.46 -12.27
N LYS A 35 -15.72 6.83 -13.12
CA LYS A 35 -16.56 5.68 -12.73
C LYS A 35 -15.72 4.56 -12.14
N TYR A 36 -14.66 4.14 -12.84
CA TYR A 36 -13.83 3.02 -12.40
C TYR A 36 -12.88 3.37 -11.26
N PHE A 37 -12.51 4.65 -11.10
CA PHE A 37 -11.87 5.14 -9.88
C PHE A 37 -12.79 4.98 -8.67
N LYS A 38 -14.05 5.45 -8.76
CA LYS A 38 -15.05 5.29 -7.69
C LYS A 38 -15.37 3.83 -7.37
N GLU A 39 -15.38 2.96 -8.36
CA GLU A 39 -15.54 1.51 -8.19
C GLU A 39 -14.27 0.80 -7.69
N ARG A 40 -13.18 1.54 -7.40
CA ARG A 40 -11.87 1.02 -6.99
C ARG A 40 -11.25 -0.01 -7.95
N LYS A 41 -11.64 0.03 -9.23
CA LYS A 41 -11.11 -0.85 -10.29
C LYS A 41 -9.86 -0.27 -10.95
N LEU A 42 -9.70 1.04 -10.91
CA LEU A 42 -8.52 1.76 -11.43
C LEU A 42 -7.89 2.62 -10.33
N SER A 43 -6.57 2.55 -10.23
CA SER A 43 -5.75 3.47 -9.42
C SER A 43 -5.76 4.89 -9.99
N ILE A 44 -5.31 5.87 -9.21
CA ILE A 44 -5.26 7.27 -9.65
C ILE A 44 -4.43 7.48 -10.93
N GLY A 45 -3.26 6.84 -11.03
CA GLY A 45 -2.42 6.88 -12.22
C GLY A 45 -3.03 6.19 -13.43
N GLN A 46 -3.74 5.08 -13.23
CA GLN A 46 -4.45 4.40 -14.32
C GLN A 46 -5.65 5.21 -14.82
N SER A 47 -6.39 5.84 -13.91
CA SER A 47 -7.54 6.69 -14.25
C SER A 47 -7.09 7.97 -14.96
N ALA A 48 -6.01 8.61 -14.49
CA ALA A 48 -5.40 9.76 -15.17
C ALA A 48 -4.95 9.39 -16.58
N LYS A 49 -4.30 8.22 -16.74
CA LYS A 49 -3.91 7.68 -18.04
C LYS A 49 -5.10 7.43 -18.97
N LEU A 50 -6.20 6.87 -18.45
CA LEU A 50 -7.42 6.66 -19.22
C LEU A 50 -8.06 7.99 -19.65
N ALA A 51 -8.04 8.98 -18.76
CA ALA A 51 -8.56 10.32 -18.99
C ALA A 51 -7.63 11.21 -19.86
N GLU A 52 -6.48 10.70 -20.29
CA GLU A 52 -5.46 11.39 -21.09
C GLU A 52 -4.99 12.71 -20.47
N MET A 53 -4.79 12.70 -19.15
CA MET A 53 -4.26 13.84 -18.39
C MET A 53 -3.23 13.37 -17.37
N ILE A 54 -2.41 14.29 -16.88
CA ILE A 54 -1.47 13.99 -15.80
C ILE A 54 -2.23 13.75 -14.49
N GLU A 55 -1.60 13.05 -13.54
CA GLU A 55 -2.25 12.71 -12.26
C GLU A 55 -2.74 13.95 -11.51
N GLU A 56 -1.95 15.03 -11.49
CA GLU A 56 -2.34 16.30 -10.86
C GLU A 56 -3.62 16.90 -11.47
N ASP A 57 -3.78 16.82 -12.79
CA ASP A 57 -4.94 17.37 -13.47
C ASP A 57 -6.15 16.47 -13.25
N PHE A 58 -5.95 15.16 -13.16
CA PHE A 58 -7.01 14.24 -12.77
C PHE A 58 -7.47 14.45 -11.32
N ILE A 59 -6.53 14.70 -10.41
CA ILE A 59 -6.80 15.09 -9.02
C ILE A 59 -7.66 16.36 -8.96
N LYS A 60 -7.27 17.41 -9.70
CA LYS A 60 -8.05 18.65 -9.80
C LYS A 60 -9.43 18.40 -10.41
N TYR A 61 -9.51 17.54 -11.42
CA TYR A 61 -10.75 17.17 -12.08
C TYR A 61 -11.71 16.46 -11.12
N LEU A 62 -11.24 15.48 -10.34
CA LEU A 62 -12.02 14.84 -9.28
C LEU A 62 -12.54 15.86 -8.25
N GLY A 63 -11.69 16.80 -7.83
CA GLY A 63 -12.07 17.88 -6.93
C GLY A 63 -13.17 18.78 -7.50
N SER A 64 -13.12 19.10 -8.80
CA SER A 64 -14.17 19.89 -9.48
C SER A 64 -15.53 19.18 -9.52
N GLN A 65 -15.52 17.84 -9.47
CA GLN A 65 -16.71 16.99 -9.41
C GLN A 65 -17.13 16.63 -7.98
N ASN A 66 -16.49 17.23 -6.97
CA ASN A 66 -16.71 16.97 -5.55
C ASN A 66 -16.50 15.50 -5.15
N ILE A 67 -15.56 14.83 -5.82
CA ILE A 67 -15.19 13.44 -5.55
C ILE A 67 -13.96 13.46 -4.65
N SER A 68 -14.11 12.96 -3.42
CA SER A 68 -12.98 12.82 -2.52
C SER A 68 -12.01 11.77 -3.06
N ILE A 69 -10.73 12.13 -3.10
CA ILE A 69 -9.63 11.19 -3.40
C ILE A 69 -9.33 10.32 -2.17
N PHE A 70 -9.70 10.82 -0.99
CA PHE A 70 -9.57 10.13 0.29
C PHE A 70 -10.97 9.78 0.78
N ASN A 71 -11.37 8.52 0.66
CA ASN A 71 -12.54 8.03 1.38
C ASN A 71 -12.14 7.84 2.86
N ILE A 72 -12.16 8.94 3.63
CA ILE A 72 -12.06 8.86 5.10
C ILE A 72 -13.31 8.17 5.69
N ASP A 73 -14.41 8.12 4.92
CA ASP A 73 -15.68 7.55 5.35
C ASP A 73 -15.71 6.01 5.37
N ASP A 74 -14.68 5.35 4.82
CA ASP A 74 -14.56 3.89 4.79
C ASP A 74 -13.62 3.43 5.91
N LEU A 75 -14.12 3.46 7.14
CA LEU A 75 -13.38 3.05 8.34
C LEU A 75 -12.73 1.66 8.17
N ASP A 76 -13.33 0.80 7.35
CA ASP A 76 -12.85 -0.55 7.09
C ASP A 76 -11.67 -0.57 6.11
N GLU A 77 -11.59 0.38 5.19
CA GLU A 77 -10.42 0.53 4.32
C GLU A 77 -9.23 1.17 5.05
N LEU A 78 -9.49 2.13 5.94
CA LEU A 78 -8.45 2.66 6.83
C LEU A 78 -7.89 1.56 7.74
N LYS A 79 -8.76 0.71 8.31
CA LYS A 79 -8.32 -0.48 9.07
C LYS A 79 -7.51 -1.45 8.21
N LYS A 80 -7.87 -1.61 6.94
CA LYS A 80 -7.16 -2.49 6.01
C LYS A 80 -5.76 -1.97 5.71
N ASP A 81 -5.61 -0.66 5.49
CA ASP A 81 -4.31 -0.03 5.30
C ASP A 81 -3.43 -0.06 6.56
N LEU A 82 -4.03 -0.01 7.75
CA LEU A 82 -3.33 -0.23 9.03
C LEU A 82 -2.88 -1.69 9.23
N GLY A 83 -3.57 -2.66 8.63
CA GLY A 83 -3.28 -4.10 8.73
C GLY A 83 -2.36 -4.65 7.63
N ASN A 84 -1.95 -3.81 6.68
CA ASN A 84 -1.14 -4.21 5.53
C ASN A 84 0.32 -3.79 5.68
N CYS A 85 1.20 -4.53 5.01
CA CYS A 85 2.62 -4.21 4.96
C CYS A 85 2.85 -2.80 4.39
N SER A 86 3.55 -1.96 5.16
CA SER A 86 3.89 -0.60 4.74
C SER A 86 4.77 -0.55 3.48
N MET A 87 5.58 -1.59 3.26
CA MET A 87 6.54 -1.69 2.15
C MET A 87 5.90 -2.13 0.83
N CYS A 88 5.06 -3.17 0.83
CA CYS A 88 4.53 -3.75 -0.41
C CYS A 88 2.99 -3.82 -0.48
N LYS A 89 2.28 -3.36 0.56
CA LYS A 89 0.80 -3.42 0.70
C LYS A 89 0.21 -4.83 0.74
N GLY A 90 1.04 -5.86 0.93
CA GLY A 90 0.58 -7.24 1.13
C GLY A 90 0.05 -7.50 2.54
N ASP A 91 -0.75 -8.55 2.69
CA ASP A 91 -1.32 -8.95 3.98
C ASP A 91 -0.26 -9.36 5.00
N LEU A 92 -0.47 -8.99 6.26
CA LEU A 92 0.34 -9.42 7.40
C LEU A 92 -0.29 -10.66 8.07
N GLU A 93 0.56 -11.55 8.60
CA GLU A 93 0.14 -12.65 9.45
C GLU A 93 0.95 -12.71 10.73
N ILE A 94 0.33 -13.17 11.82
CA ILE A 94 1.04 -13.42 13.07
C ILE A 94 1.93 -14.64 12.88
N GLY A 95 3.21 -14.49 13.19
CA GLY A 95 4.19 -15.57 13.13
C GLY A 95 5.40 -15.28 14.01
N ASN A 96 6.50 -15.99 13.72
CA ASN A 96 7.75 -15.85 14.44
C ASN A 96 8.90 -15.62 13.45
N VAL A 97 9.81 -14.72 13.83
CA VAL A 97 11.00 -14.38 13.02
C VAL A 97 12.28 -14.54 13.82
N ASN A 98 13.40 -14.61 13.12
CA ASN A 98 14.72 -14.46 13.75
C ASN A 98 15.12 -12.99 13.62
N HIS A 99 15.11 -12.27 14.74
CA HIS A 99 15.51 -10.87 14.80
C HIS A 99 17.02 -10.79 15.00
N ILE A 100 17.72 -10.14 14.07
CA ILE A 100 19.18 -10.00 14.10
C ILE A 100 19.50 -8.55 14.41
N VAL A 101 20.29 -8.32 15.46
CA VAL A 101 20.79 -7.00 15.82
C VAL A 101 22.31 -7.03 15.70
N ASP A 102 22.82 -6.14 14.86
CA ASP A 102 24.25 -5.91 14.70
C ASP A 102 24.64 -4.72 15.59
N LEU A 103 25.43 -5.00 16.63
CA LEU A 103 25.98 -4.00 17.54
C LEU A 103 27.47 -3.91 17.25
N ASP A 104 28.05 -2.71 17.29
CA ASP A 104 29.43 -2.43 16.83
C ASP A 104 30.50 -3.46 17.26
N ASN A 105 30.31 -4.12 18.42
CA ASN A 105 31.22 -5.11 18.97
C ASN A 105 30.73 -6.57 18.94
N PHE A 106 29.44 -6.84 18.70
CA PHE A 106 28.89 -8.21 18.64
C PHE A 106 27.53 -8.27 17.95
N ILE A 107 27.20 -9.42 17.35
CA ILE A 107 25.90 -9.68 16.74
C ILE A 107 25.06 -10.53 17.69
N ILE A 108 23.79 -10.16 17.89
CA ILE A 108 22.81 -10.97 18.62
C ILE A 108 21.68 -11.40 17.70
N ILE A 109 21.45 -12.72 17.64
CA ILE A 109 20.37 -13.35 16.90
C ILE A 109 19.33 -13.86 17.90
N ILE A 110 18.19 -13.19 17.95
CA ILE A 110 17.06 -13.57 18.79
C ILE A 110 16.09 -14.38 17.93
N LYS A 111 16.05 -15.70 18.17
CA LYS A 111 15.20 -16.63 17.44
C LYS A 111 13.78 -16.66 17.97
N ASN A 112 12.84 -16.97 17.07
CA ASN A 112 11.43 -17.18 17.37
C ASN A 112 10.70 -15.96 17.99
N VAL A 113 11.11 -14.75 17.63
CA VAL A 113 10.46 -13.51 18.08
C VAL A 113 9.06 -13.40 17.48
N PRO A 114 7.99 -13.23 18.28
CA PRO A 114 6.64 -13.00 17.77
C PRO A 114 6.56 -11.70 16.96
N ALA A 115 6.00 -11.75 15.75
CA ALA A 115 5.89 -10.59 14.88
C ALA A 115 4.71 -10.74 13.90
N ASN A 116 4.25 -9.60 13.37
CA ASN A 116 3.38 -9.57 12.19
C ASN A 116 4.27 -9.60 10.94
N VAL A 117 4.19 -10.66 10.13
CA VAL A 117 5.06 -10.91 8.97
C VAL A 117 4.28 -10.79 7.67
N CYS A 118 4.82 -10.06 6.70
CA CYS A 118 4.22 -9.95 5.39
C CYS A 118 4.42 -11.22 4.56
N LYS A 119 3.33 -11.81 4.06
CA LYS A 119 3.35 -13.01 3.21
C LYS A 119 4.07 -12.84 1.87
N GLN A 120 4.18 -11.61 1.39
CA GLN A 120 4.70 -11.33 0.05
C GLN A 120 6.18 -10.97 0.04
N CYS A 121 6.62 -10.08 0.94
CA CYS A 121 7.98 -9.57 0.94
C CYS A 121 8.82 -10.01 2.15
N GLY A 122 8.19 -10.60 3.18
CA GLY A 122 8.89 -11.04 4.39
C GLY A 122 9.20 -9.93 5.40
N GLU A 123 8.84 -8.67 5.12
CA GLU A 123 8.94 -7.58 6.10
C GLU A 123 8.13 -7.92 7.36
N TYR A 124 8.67 -7.61 8.54
CA TYR A 124 8.00 -7.91 9.80
C TYR A 124 7.92 -6.70 10.73
N TYR A 125 6.89 -6.69 11.56
CA TYR A 125 6.56 -5.61 12.48
C TYR A 125 6.41 -6.18 13.89
N LEU A 126 7.07 -5.55 14.85
CA LEU A 126 7.04 -5.95 16.25
C LEU A 126 6.00 -5.13 17.01
N GLU A 127 5.21 -5.83 17.83
CA GLU A 127 4.36 -5.17 18.82
C GLU A 127 5.22 -4.47 19.87
N GLN A 128 4.70 -3.39 20.45
CA GLN A 128 5.45 -2.55 21.39
C GLN A 128 6.00 -3.36 22.58
N ASN A 129 5.22 -4.29 23.12
CA ASN A 129 5.66 -5.14 24.23
C ASN A 129 6.81 -6.07 23.82
N VAL A 130 6.77 -6.65 22.61
CA VAL A 130 7.84 -7.52 22.11
C VAL A 130 9.12 -6.73 21.89
N ALA A 131 9.02 -5.52 21.33
CA ALA A 131 10.17 -4.64 21.15
C ALA A 131 10.85 -4.29 22.50
N LEU A 132 10.06 -3.98 23.53
CA LEU A 132 10.57 -3.72 24.87
C LEU A 132 11.27 -4.93 25.50
N GLU A 133 10.77 -6.15 25.27
CA GLU A 133 11.44 -7.37 25.73
C GLU A 133 12.76 -7.60 24.98
N ILE A 134 12.80 -7.33 23.68
CA ILE A 134 14.05 -7.42 22.89
C ILE A 134 15.10 -6.44 23.42
N GLU A 135 14.73 -5.20 23.74
CA GLU A 135 15.64 -4.22 24.33
C GLU A 135 16.25 -4.75 25.65
N LYS A 136 15.42 -5.31 26.54
CA LYS A 136 15.90 -5.93 27.79
C LYS A 136 16.87 -7.09 27.52
N ILE A 137 16.57 -7.94 26.53
CA ILE A 137 17.46 -9.03 26.14
C ILE A 137 18.80 -8.44 25.71
N ILE A 138 18.80 -7.46 24.79
CA ILE A 138 20.03 -6.84 24.29
C ILE A 138 20.86 -6.25 25.44
N ASP A 139 20.23 -5.53 26.37
CA ASP A 139 20.91 -4.94 27.53
C ASP A 139 21.55 -5.99 28.44
N ASN A 140 20.89 -7.13 28.67
CA ASN A 140 21.41 -8.22 29.50
C ASN A 140 22.66 -8.89 28.91
N TYR A 141 22.80 -8.87 27.59
CA TYR A 141 23.93 -9.48 26.88
C TYR A 141 24.91 -8.45 26.34
N ARG A 142 24.77 -7.17 26.67
CA ARG A 142 25.61 -6.09 26.10
C ARG A 142 27.09 -6.22 26.46
N GLU A 143 27.37 -6.63 27.69
CA GLU A 143 28.71 -6.87 28.20
C GLU A 143 29.03 -8.36 28.15
N ASN A 144 29.42 -8.82 26.97
CA ASN A 144 29.78 -10.21 26.73
C ASN A 144 31.09 -10.31 25.94
N ALA A 145 31.75 -11.46 25.98
CA ALA A 145 33.01 -11.72 25.28
C ALA A 145 32.83 -12.45 23.94
N ALA A 146 31.59 -12.73 23.52
CA ALA A 146 31.26 -13.46 22.31
C ALA A 146 31.02 -12.48 21.14
N GLU A 147 31.52 -12.84 19.96
CA GLU A 147 31.26 -12.06 18.74
C GLU A 147 29.85 -12.27 18.20
N VAL A 148 29.27 -13.46 18.44
CA VAL A 148 27.91 -13.82 18.03
C VAL A 148 27.20 -14.55 19.15
N ILE A 149 26.02 -14.07 19.52
CA ILE A 149 25.13 -14.68 20.49
C ILE A 149 23.84 -15.12 19.79
N ILE A 150 23.37 -16.33 20.09
CA ILE A 150 22.09 -16.84 19.61
C ILE A 150 21.23 -17.19 20.81
N ILE A 151 20.07 -16.54 20.94
CA ILE A 151 19.12 -16.73 22.04
C ILE A 151 17.75 -17.05 21.44
N ASN A 152 16.98 -17.91 22.11
CA ASN A 152 15.59 -18.14 21.77
C ASN A 152 14.71 -17.23 22.64
N TYR A 153 13.81 -16.48 22.02
CA TYR A 153 12.96 -15.50 22.69
C TYR A 153 12.17 -16.10 23.87
N PHE A 154 11.56 -17.26 23.67
CA PHE A 154 10.72 -17.92 24.68
C PHE A 154 11.50 -18.57 25.82
N ASP A 155 12.83 -18.68 25.71
CA ASP A 155 13.66 -19.23 26.78
C ASP A 155 14.01 -18.15 27.82
N VAL A 156 13.87 -16.86 27.45
CA VAL A 156 14.31 -15.71 28.27
C VAL A 156 13.18 -14.74 28.62
N VAL A 157 12.07 -14.76 27.89
CA VAL A 157 10.87 -13.94 28.17
C VAL A 157 9.81 -14.82 28.82
N VAL A 158 9.34 -14.42 30.01
CA VAL A 158 8.34 -15.13 30.83
C VAL A 158 6.97 -14.46 30.76
#